data_AF-A0A1M5UPS9-F1
#
_entry.id   AF-A0A1M5UPS9-F1
#
_cell.length_a   1.000
_cell.length_b   1.000
_cell.length_c   1.000
_cell.angle_alpha   90.00
_cell.angle_beta   90.00
_cell.angle_gamma   90.00
#
_symmetry.space_group_name_H-M   'P 1'
#
loop_
_entity.id
_entity.type
_entity.pdbx_description
1 polymer ?
#
loop_
_entity_poly.entity_id
_entity_poly.type
_entity_poly.pdbx_seq_one_letter_code
_entity_poly.pdbx_strand_id
1 'polypeptide(L)'
;MLQILGMIGANMLSLPGILGLAFGMMTRKWGFAALGGALIGLLEALLFAKFDFSQIDAIEMVISILIGIIACLVGCAIRRKGVLI
;
A
#
# COMPACT_ATOMS: atom_id res chain seq x y z
N MET A 1 -6.45 -9.11 -19.30
CA MET A 1 -6.42 -7.65 -18.99
C MET A 1 -7.37 -7.26 -17.86
N LEU A 2 -8.61 -7.77 -17.79
CA LEU A 2 -9.51 -7.48 -16.67
C LEU A 2 -8.99 -7.97 -15.30
N GLN A 3 -8.30 -9.11 -15.25
CA GLN A 3 -7.72 -9.66 -14.01
C GLN A 3 -6.65 -8.74 -13.40
N ILE A 4 -5.70 -8.25 -14.21
CA ILE A 4 -4.65 -7.33 -13.73
C ILE A 4 -5.28 -6.01 -13.23
N LEU A 5 -6.26 -5.48 -13.96
CA LEU A 5 -6.97 -4.27 -13.56
C LEU A 5 -7.79 -4.50 -12.28
N GLY A 6 -8.38 -5.69 -12.13
CA GLY A 6 -9.09 -6.14 -10.94
C GLY A 6 -8.17 -6.26 -9.72
N MET A 7 -6.96 -6.81 -9.87
CA MET A 7 -5.97 -6.86 -8.78
C MET A 7 -5.53 -5.46 -8.33
N ILE A 8 -5.23 -4.57 -9.28
CA ILE A 8 -4.82 -3.19 -8.98
C ILE A 8 -5.95 -2.45 -8.26
N GLY A 9 -7.19 -2.58 -8.75
CA GLY A 9 -8.37 -2.01 -8.11
C GLY A 9 -8.62 -2.59 -6.71
N ALA A 10 -8.49 -3.91 -6.56
CA ALA A 10 -8.65 -4.58 -5.27
C ALA A 10 -7.61 -4.06 -4.26
N ASN A 11 -6.33 -4.02 -4.61
CA ASN A 11 -5.26 -3.53 -3.73
C ASN A 11 -5.39 -2.04 -3.37
N MET A 12 -5.95 -1.22 -4.27
CA MET A 12 -6.27 0.19 -4.02
C MET A 12 -7.42 0.37 -3.01
N LEU A 13 -8.43 -0.51 -3.02
CA LEU A 13 -9.55 -0.50 -2.08
C LEU A 13 -9.33 -1.37 -0.82
N SER A 14 -8.30 -2.22 -0.83
CA SER A 14 -7.93 -3.16 0.24
C SER A 14 -7.05 -2.49 1.32
N LEU A 15 -6.53 -3.30 2.24
CA LEU A 15 -5.60 -2.94 3.30
C LEU A 15 -4.44 -2.02 2.84
N PRO A 16 -3.74 -2.26 1.71
CA PRO A 16 -2.61 -1.43 1.28
C PRO A 16 -3.03 0.00 0.98
N GLY A 17 -4.16 0.17 0.30
CA GLY A 17 -4.71 1.48 -0.01
C GLY A 17 -5.16 2.20 1.26
N ILE A 18 -6.07 1.62 2.04
CA ILE A 18 -6.70 2.32 3.17
C ILE A 18 -5.73 2.47 4.35
N LEU A 19 -5.06 1.39 4.79
CA LEU A 19 -4.10 1.47 5.89
C LEU A 19 -2.83 2.21 5.48
N GLY A 20 -2.37 2.03 4.23
CA GLY A 20 -1.24 2.80 3.71
C GLY A 20 -1.52 4.30 3.77
N LEU A 21 -2.68 4.73 3.27
CA LEU A 21 -3.07 6.15 3.30
C LEU A 21 -3.27 6.66 4.73
N ALA A 22 -3.91 5.87 5.61
CA ALA A 22 -4.06 6.21 7.03
C ALA A 22 -2.71 6.35 7.75
N PHE A 23 -1.77 5.43 7.54
CA PHE A 23 -0.42 5.47 8.13
C PHE A 23 0.41 6.63 7.55
N GLY A 24 0.27 6.89 6.25
CA GLY A 24 0.83 8.06 5.59
C GLY A 24 0.37 9.35 6.24
N MET A 25 -0.93 9.46 6.53
CA MET A 25 -1.50 10.60 7.27
C MET A 25 -1.07 10.65 8.73
N MET A 26 -0.46 9.62 9.32
CA MET A 26 0.11 9.71 10.67
C MET A 26 1.56 10.23 10.67
N THR A 27 2.26 10.08 9.54
CA THR A 27 3.69 10.39 9.44
C THR A 27 3.96 11.75 8.77
N ARG A 28 4.98 12.47 9.25
CA ARG A 28 5.47 13.73 8.63
C ARG A 28 6.76 13.57 7.81
N LYS A 29 7.35 12.38 7.76
CA LYS A 29 8.65 12.10 7.12
C LYS A 29 8.47 11.17 5.91
N TRP A 30 8.97 11.58 4.74
CA TRP A 30 8.82 10.86 3.46
C TRP A 30 9.39 9.45 3.54
N GLY A 31 10.56 9.28 4.18
CA GLY A 31 11.21 7.97 4.33
C GLY A 31 10.40 6.99 5.20
N PHE A 32 9.78 7.49 6.28
CA PHE A 32 8.91 6.64 7.12
C PHE A 32 7.61 6.29 6.42
N ALA A 33 7.08 7.18 5.59
CA ALA A 33 5.91 6.89 4.76
C ALA A 33 6.23 5.83 3.68
N ALA A 34 7.38 5.93 3.02
CA ALA A 34 7.79 4.92 2.03
C ALA A 34 8.04 3.54 2.67
N LEU A 35 8.77 3.49 3.80
CA LEU A 35 8.99 2.25 4.54
C LEU A 35 7.69 1.66 5.10
N GLY A 36 6.80 2.51 5.64
CA GLY A 36 5.49 2.10 6.13
C GLY A 36 4.62 1.52 5.02
N GLY A 37 4.55 2.19 3.87
CA GLY A 37 3.81 1.69 2.72
C GLY A 37 4.36 0.37 2.17
N ALA A 38 5.68 0.21 2.14
CA ALA A 38 6.31 -1.05 1.73
C ALA A 38 6.00 -2.20 2.70
N LEU A 39 6.06 -1.94 4.02
CA LEU A 39 5.72 -2.92 5.05
C LEU A 39 4.23 -3.30 5.02
N ILE A 40 3.34 -2.33 4.81
CA ILE A 40 1.89 -2.59 4.73
C ILE A 40 1.55 -3.43 3.48
N GLY A 41 2.17 -3.14 2.33
CA GLY A 41 1.99 -3.95 1.12
C GLY A 41 2.55 -5.37 1.26
N LEU A 42 3.67 -5.54 1.98
CA LEU A 42 4.23 -6.86 2.33
C LEU A 42 3.32 -7.65 3.27
N LEU A 43 2.80 -6.99 4.31
CA LEU A 43 1.92 -7.60 5.30
C LEU A 43 0.60 -8.04 4.66
N GLU A 44 0.04 -7.23 3.75
CA GLU A 44 -1.15 -7.61 3.01
C GLU A 44 -0.89 -8.83 2.11
N ALA A 45 0.18 -8.81 1.31
CA ALA A 45 0.53 -9.94 0.46
C ALA A 45 0.67 -11.24 1.28
N LEU A 46 1.23 -11.17 2.49
CA LEU A 46 1.29 -12.31 3.41
C LEU A 46 -0.08 -12.73 3.99
N LEU A 47 -0.92 -11.76 4.38
CA LEU A 47 -2.24 -12.00 4.96
C LEU A 47 -3.22 -12.58 3.93
N PHE A 48 -3.24 -12.05 2.71
CA PHE A 48 -4.07 -12.54 1.62
C PHE A 48 -3.62 -13.91 1.13
N ALA A 49 -2.32 -14.20 1.17
CA ALA A 49 -1.79 -15.51 0.88
C ALA A 49 -2.16 -16.59 1.91
N LYS A 50 -2.78 -16.25 3.05
CA LYS A 50 -3.06 -17.18 4.17
C LYS A 50 -1.84 -18.02 4.58
N PHE A 51 -0.62 -17.49 4.42
CA PHE A 51 0.66 -18.20 4.60
C PHE A 51 0.99 -19.32 3.57
N ASP A 52 0.26 -19.42 2.47
CA ASP A 52 0.57 -20.32 1.34
C ASP A 52 1.35 -19.57 0.24
N PHE A 53 2.68 -19.61 0.34
CA PHE A 53 3.60 -19.02 -0.64
C PHE A 53 3.51 -19.63 -2.05
N SER A 54 2.79 -20.74 -2.22
CA SER A 54 2.60 -21.41 -3.51
C SER A 54 1.51 -20.77 -4.38
N GLN A 55 0.65 -19.91 -3.83
CA GLN A 55 -0.40 -19.21 -4.59
C GLN A 55 -0.06 -17.73 -4.85
N ILE A 56 1.04 -17.23 -4.30
CA ILE A 56 1.44 -15.83 -4.50
C ILE A 56 2.10 -15.73 -5.88
N ASP A 57 1.39 -15.12 -6.82
CA ASP A 57 2.01 -14.66 -8.05
C ASP A 57 2.97 -13.51 -7.70
N ALA A 58 4.25 -13.62 -8.07
CA ALA A 58 5.27 -12.62 -7.72
C ALA A 58 4.88 -11.21 -8.21
N ILE A 59 4.07 -11.15 -9.27
CA ILE A 59 3.53 -9.92 -9.83
C ILE A 59 2.52 -9.27 -8.87
N GLU A 60 1.65 -10.04 -8.21
CA GLU A 60 0.68 -9.51 -7.24
C GLU A 60 1.37 -8.92 -6.01
N MET A 61 2.39 -9.59 -5.50
CA MET A 61 3.17 -9.09 -4.36
C MET A 61 3.85 -7.75 -4.68
N VAL A 62 4.43 -7.62 -5.88
CA VAL A 62 5.05 -6.36 -6.33
C VAL A 62 3.99 -5.25 -6.46
N ILE A 63 2.82 -5.57 -7.00
CA ILE A 63 1.72 -4.60 -7.15
C ILE A 63 1.22 -4.13 -5.77
N SER A 64 1.00 -5.03 -4.81
CA SER A 64 0.59 -4.67 -3.45
C SER A 64 1.60 -3.75 -2.75
N ILE A 65 2.90 -4.03 -2.89
CA ILE A 65 3.97 -3.19 -2.34
C ILE A 65 3.96 -1.80 -2.98
N LEU A 66 3.89 -1.72 -4.31
CA LEU A 66 3.87 -0.44 -5.02
C LEU A 66 2.65 0.41 -4.65
N ILE A 67 1.47 -0.20 -4.58
CA ILE A 67 0.24 0.48 -4.20
C ILE A 67 0.31 0.97 -2.75
N GLY A 68 0.82 0.13 -1.82
CA GLY A 68 1.02 0.52 -0.43
C GLY A 68 1.98 1.71 -0.28
N ILE A 69 3.10 1.71 -1.01
CA ILE A 69 4.06 2.83 -1.03
C ILE A 69 3.39 4.11 -1.55
N ILE A 70 2.68 4.03 -2.68
CA ILE A 70 2.02 5.19 -3.29
C ILE A 70 0.94 5.75 -2.36
N ALA A 71 0.08 4.90 -1.81
CA ALA A 71 -0.98 5.30 -0.88
C ALA A 71 -0.41 5.99 0.37
N CYS A 72 0.67 5.44 0.93
CA CYS A 72 1.32 6.00 2.11
C CYS A 72 2.06 7.32 1.82
N LEU A 73 2.67 7.46 0.64
CA LEU A 73 3.26 8.72 0.19
C LEU A 73 2.19 9.80 -0.03
N VAL A 74 1.06 9.45 -0.64
CA VAL A 74 -0.07 10.35 -0.85
C VAL A 74 -0.65 10.82 0.48
N GLY A 75 -0.88 9.92 1.44
CA GLY A 75 -1.32 10.27 2.80
C GLY A 75 -0.36 11.22 3.52
N CYS A 76 0.95 11.00 3.40
CA CYS A 76 1.97 11.87 3.98
C CYS A 76 1.99 13.25 3.30
N ALA A 77 1.81 13.29 1.98
CA ALA A 77 1.71 14.54 1.22
C ALA A 77 0.47 15.35 1.62
N ILE A 78 -0.68 14.68 1.82
CA ILE A 78 -1.91 15.31 2.32
C ILE A 78 -1.67 15.91 3.71
N ARG A 79 -1.07 15.18 4.65
CA ARG A 79 -0.78 15.73 5.98
C ARG A 79 0.17 16.93 5.95
N ARG A 80 1.20 16.93 5.10
CA ARG A 80 2.08 18.10 5.00
C ARG A 80 1.40 19.30 4.38
N LYS A 81 0.62 19.11 3.32
CA LYS A 81 -0.12 20.20 2.70
C LYS A 81 -1.27 20.70 3.58
N GLY A 82 -1.93 19.82 4.34
CA GLY A 82 -2.97 20.19 5.28
C GLY A 82 -2.48 20.96 6.52
N VAL A 83 -1.17 20.98 6.80
CA VAL A 83 -0.55 21.85 7.81
C VAL A 83 -0.16 23.22 7.23
N LEU A 84 -0.14 23.36 5.90
CA LEU A 84 0.18 24.60 5.19
C LEU A 84 -1.06 25.46 4.85
N ILE A 85 -2.26 25.04 5.26
CA ILE A 85 -3.53 25.78 5.15
C ILE A 85 -3.96 26.16 6.56
#